data_AF-A0A959PNW8-F1
#
_entry.id   AF-A0A959PNW8-F1
#
_cell.length_a   1.000
_cell.length_b   1.000
_cell.length_c   1.000
_cell.angle_alpha   90.00
_cell.angle_beta   90.00
_cell.angle_gamma   90.00
#
_symmetry.space_group_name_H-M   'P 1'
#
loop_
_entity.id
_entity.type
_entity.pdbx_description
1 polymer ?
#
loop_
_entity_poly.entity_id
_entity_poly.type
_entity_poly.pdbx_seq_one_letter_code
_entity_poly.pdbx_strand_id
1 'polypeptide(L)'
;YTAASLVSENKQLSTPASVDSIVSSNGQEDHVSMGANAARKLLRVVDNVEKILAIEWLTALQAIEFRRPQRTNPAIESRIAAFREQVPYQAEDHILARDIQEAVQFIQHTKISNHDYLEDL
;
A
#
# COMPACT_ATOMS: atom_id res chain seq x y z
N TYR A 1 -13.31 -3.76 -5.86
CA TYR A 1 -13.99 -2.85 -4.92
C TYR A 1 -13.12 -2.44 -3.73
N THR A 2 -12.43 -3.37 -3.06
CA THR A 2 -11.62 -3.09 -1.86
C THR A 2 -10.64 -1.93 -2.01
N ALA A 3 -9.76 -1.95 -3.02
CA ALA A 3 -8.80 -0.86 -3.26
C ALA A 3 -9.50 0.50 -3.45
N ALA A 4 -10.57 0.57 -4.26
CA ALA A 4 -11.32 1.80 -4.47
C ALA A 4 -12.01 2.31 -3.19
N SER A 5 -12.50 1.42 -2.33
CA SER A 5 -13.07 1.79 -1.02
C SER A 5 -12.01 2.40 -0.10
N LEU A 6 -10.81 1.82 -0.06
CA LEU A 6 -9.68 2.34 0.72
C LEU A 6 -9.23 3.72 0.21
N VAL A 7 -9.19 3.92 -1.12
CA VAL A 7 -8.93 5.25 -1.70
C VAL A 7 -10.02 6.25 -1.29
N SER A 8 -11.28 5.83 -1.26
CA SER A 8 -12.38 6.70 -0.82
C SER A 8 -12.28 7.08 0.66
N GLU A 9 -11.93 6.14 1.54
CA GLU A 9 -11.63 6.41 2.96
C GLU A 9 -10.47 7.41 3.09
N ASN A 10 -9.40 7.21 2.31
CA ASN A 10 -8.24 8.12 2.33
C ASN A 10 -8.62 9.56 1.98
N LYS A 11 -9.56 9.79 1.05
CA LYS A 11 -10.04 11.16 0.74
C LYS A 11 -10.61 11.85 1.97
N GLN A 12 -11.36 11.14 2.82
CA GLN A 12 -11.90 11.71 4.06
C GLN A 12 -10.80 11.99 5.09
N LEU A 13 -9.73 11.20 5.07
CA LEU A 13 -8.55 11.39 5.92
C LEU A 13 -7.61 12.51 5.41
N SER A 14 -7.79 13.00 4.18
CA SER A 14 -6.88 14.00 3.59
C SER A 14 -7.19 15.46 3.96
N THR A 15 -8.30 15.76 4.65
CA THR A 15 -8.51 17.11 5.21
C THR A 15 -7.40 17.45 6.22
N PRO A 16 -6.70 18.58 6.14
CA PRO A 16 -5.63 18.89 7.09
C PRO A 16 -6.18 18.93 8.52
N ALA A 17 -5.51 18.30 9.50
CA ALA A 17 -5.94 18.44 10.90
C ALA A 17 -5.59 19.83 11.46
N SER A 18 -4.55 20.46 10.92
CA SER A 18 -3.98 21.73 11.37
C SER A 18 -4.78 22.97 10.97
N VAL A 19 -5.88 22.83 10.22
CA VAL A 19 -6.79 23.96 9.94
C VAL A 19 -7.80 24.20 11.06
N ASP A 20 -7.79 23.35 12.09
CA ASP A 20 -8.61 23.49 13.29
C ASP A 20 -7.72 23.81 14.51
N SER A 21 -8.26 24.62 15.43
CA SER A 21 -7.62 25.00 16.69
C SER A 21 -8.69 25.27 17.74
N ILE A 22 -8.57 24.64 18.91
CA ILE A 22 -9.47 24.83 20.04
C ILE A 22 -8.68 25.51 21.15
N VAL A 23 -9.16 26.68 21.59
CA VAL A 23 -8.54 27.44 22.68
C VAL A 23 -8.59 26.62 23.97
N SER A 24 -7.44 26.50 24.61
CA SER A 24 -7.24 25.75 25.84
C SER A 24 -6.73 26.69 26.95
N SER A 25 -6.74 26.19 28.20
CA SER A 25 -6.10 26.87 29.34
C SER A 25 -6.50 28.34 29.53
N ASN A 26 -7.80 28.64 29.41
CA ASN A 26 -8.36 29.99 29.57
C ASN A 26 -7.69 31.05 28.66
N GLY A 27 -7.36 30.68 27.41
CA GLY A 27 -6.78 31.60 26.43
C GLY A 27 -5.26 31.69 26.44
N GLN A 28 -4.57 30.87 27.25
CA GLN A 28 -3.09 30.79 27.22
C GLN A 28 -2.59 29.98 26.02
N GLU A 29 -3.35 28.96 25.60
CA GLU A 29 -3.10 28.17 24.40
C GLU A 29 -4.20 28.48 23.39
N ASP A 30 -4.11 29.65 22.76
CA ASP A 30 -5.09 30.15 21.79
C ASP A 30 -4.85 29.65 20.36
N HIS A 31 -3.69 29.04 20.09
CA HIS A 31 -3.37 28.40 18.83
C HIS A 31 -2.66 27.05 19.04
N VAL A 32 -3.26 25.97 18.54
CA VAL A 32 -2.70 24.61 18.60
C VAL A 32 -2.72 23.94 17.22
N SER A 33 -1.74 23.08 16.94
CA SER A 33 -1.53 22.50 15.61
C SER A 33 -2.41 21.29 15.28
N MET A 34 -3.08 20.71 16.29
CA MET A 34 -3.75 19.40 16.19
C MET A 34 -2.85 18.29 15.62
N GLY A 35 -1.53 18.38 15.84
CA GLY A 35 -0.53 17.51 15.21
C GLY A 35 -0.68 16.01 15.52
N ALA A 36 -1.13 15.65 16.72
CA ALA A 36 -1.39 14.24 17.08
C ALA A 36 -2.50 13.62 16.20
N ASN A 37 -3.54 14.39 15.88
CA ASN A 37 -4.59 13.96 14.97
C ASN A 37 -4.05 13.79 13.54
N ALA A 38 -3.21 14.71 13.08
CA ALA A 38 -2.53 14.59 11.79
C ALA A 38 -1.70 13.30 11.69
N ALA A 39 -0.91 12.99 12.72
CA ALA A 39 -0.10 11.78 12.76
C ALA A 39 -0.94 10.48 12.69
N ARG A 40 -2.04 10.41 13.44
CA ARG A 40 -2.95 9.25 13.40
C ARG A 40 -3.62 9.09 12.03
N LYS A 41 -4.02 10.20 11.40
CA LYS A 41 -4.61 10.19 10.05
C LYS A 41 -3.58 9.70 9.02
N LEU A 42 -2.35 10.18 9.09
CA LEU A 42 -1.26 9.74 8.22
C LEU A 42 -1.01 8.23 8.35
N LEU A 43 -0.88 7.72 9.57
CA LEU A 43 -0.69 6.28 9.80
C LEU A 43 -1.79 5.46 9.12
N ARG A 44 -3.06 5.85 9.29
CA ARG A 44 -4.19 5.17 8.66
C ARG A 44 -4.14 5.22 7.12
N VAL A 45 -3.74 6.36 6.55
CA VAL A 45 -3.59 6.49 5.09
C VAL A 45 -2.47 5.58 4.59
N VAL A 46 -1.33 5.50 5.28
CA VAL A 46 -0.22 4.61 4.93
C VAL A 46 -0.68 3.14 4.97
N ASP A 47 -1.34 2.71 6.05
CA ASP A 47 -1.88 1.35 6.17
C ASP A 47 -2.83 0.99 5.01
N ASN A 48 -3.58 1.98 4.51
CA ASN A 48 -4.50 1.80 3.39
C ASN A 48 -3.76 1.75 2.05
N VAL A 49 -2.74 2.58 1.87
CA VAL A 49 -1.88 2.56 0.67
C VAL A 49 -1.15 1.24 0.52
N GLU A 50 -0.61 0.68 1.61
CA GLU A 50 0.03 -0.64 1.58
C GLU A 50 -0.92 -1.74 1.09
N LYS A 51 -2.19 -1.72 1.55
CA LYS A 51 -3.22 -2.64 1.07
C LYS A 51 -3.58 -2.42 -0.40
N ILE A 52 -3.60 -1.16 -0.86
CA ILE A 52 -3.86 -0.84 -2.27
C ILE A 52 -2.74 -1.39 -3.15
N LEU A 53 -1.48 -1.18 -2.77
CA LEU A 53 -0.30 -1.70 -3.47
C LEU A 53 -0.27 -3.24 -3.45
N ALA A 54 -0.68 -3.87 -2.35
CA ALA A 54 -0.80 -5.32 -2.26
C ALA A 54 -1.81 -5.89 -3.26
N ILE A 55 -2.97 -5.23 -3.40
CA ILE A 55 -3.99 -5.63 -4.38
C ILE A 55 -3.47 -5.40 -5.81
N GLU A 56 -2.77 -4.30 -6.07
CA GLU A 56 -2.14 -4.03 -7.36
C GLU A 56 -1.11 -5.10 -7.70
N TRP A 57 -0.22 -5.45 -6.77
CA TRP A 57 0.78 -6.49 -6.93
C TRP A 57 0.13 -7.82 -7.32
N LEU A 58 -0.85 -8.30 -6.55
CA LEU A 58 -1.58 -9.54 -6.85
C LEU A 58 -2.23 -9.52 -8.25
N THR A 59 -2.82 -8.38 -8.63
CA THR A 59 -3.45 -8.20 -9.94
C THR A 59 -2.40 -8.25 -11.06
N ALA A 60 -1.27 -7.58 -10.88
CA ALA A 60 -0.17 -7.55 -11.84
C ALA A 60 0.43 -8.95 -12.02
N LEU A 61 0.61 -9.72 -10.94
CA LEU A 61 1.08 -11.10 -11.02
C LEU A 61 0.14 -11.98 -11.82
N GLN A 62 -1.17 -11.89 -11.59
CA GLN A 62 -2.15 -12.66 -12.37
C GLN A 62 -2.10 -12.30 -13.85
N ALA A 63 -1.97 -11.01 -14.17
CA ALA A 63 -1.85 -10.54 -15.55
C ALA A 63 -0.55 -11.04 -16.22
N ILE A 64 0.55 -11.13 -15.49
CA ILE A 64 1.80 -11.73 -15.98
C ILE A 64 1.63 -13.22 -16.26
N GLU A 65 0.94 -13.95 -15.38
CA GLU A 65 0.67 -15.38 -15.60
C GLU A 65 -0.18 -15.63 -16.86
N PHE A 66 -1.15 -14.77 -17.13
CA PHE A 66 -1.93 -14.86 -18.37
C PHE A 66 -1.13 -14.56 -19.65
N ARG A 67 0.05 -13.96 -19.54
CA ARG A 67 0.94 -13.64 -20.68
C ARG A 67 2.05 -14.67 -20.89
N ARG A 68 2.13 -15.72 -20.06
CA ARG A 68 3.12 -16.78 -20.25
C ARG A 68 2.96 -17.43 -21.64
N PRO A 69 4.07 -17.78 -22.33
CA PRO A 69 5.45 -17.92 -21.82
C PRO A 69 6.30 -16.64 -21.83
N GLN A 70 5.74 -15.47 -22.18
CA GLN A 70 6.50 -14.22 -22.15
C GLN A 70 6.94 -13.91 -20.70
N ARG A 71 8.14 -13.35 -20.55
CA ARG A 71 8.73 -12.99 -19.26
C ARG A 71 8.97 -11.50 -19.18
N THR A 72 8.85 -10.96 -17.97
CA THR A 72 9.25 -9.57 -17.69
C THR A 72 10.76 -9.52 -17.38
N ASN A 73 11.28 -8.37 -16.96
CA ASN A 73 12.72 -8.25 -16.67
C ASN A 73 13.15 -9.20 -15.52
N PRO A 74 14.43 -9.61 -15.48
CA PRO A 74 14.92 -10.58 -14.50
C PRO A 74 14.73 -10.16 -13.04
N ALA A 75 14.86 -8.86 -12.74
CA ALA A 75 14.72 -8.34 -11.38
C ALA A 75 13.29 -8.50 -10.86
N ILE A 76 12.28 -8.18 -11.69
CA ILE A 76 10.88 -8.40 -11.37
C ILE A 76 10.59 -9.89 -11.29
N GLU A 77 11.02 -10.71 -12.26
CA GLU A 77 10.82 -12.16 -12.22
C GLU A 77 11.35 -12.81 -10.93
N SER A 78 12.49 -12.35 -10.42
CA SER A 78 13.06 -12.78 -9.12
C SER A 78 12.12 -12.44 -7.96
N ARG A 79 11.58 -11.21 -7.93
CA ARG A 79 10.60 -10.78 -6.92
C ARG A 79 9.29 -11.56 -7.00
N ILE A 80 8.82 -11.87 -8.22
CA ILE A 80 7.66 -12.73 -8.45
C ILE A 80 7.91 -14.10 -7.83
N ALA A 81 9.05 -14.73 -8.15
CA ALA A 81 9.41 -16.05 -7.62
C ALA A 81 9.43 -16.07 -6.09
N ALA A 82 10.08 -15.08 -5.46
CA ALA A 82 10.14 -14.95 -4.00
C ALA A 82 8.74 -14.77 -3.36
N PHE A 83 7.85 -14.02 -4.00
CA PHE A 83 6.47 -13.87 -3.52
C PHE A 83 5.66 -15.16 -3.68
N ARG A 84 5.87 -15.91 -4.77
CA ARG A 84 5.15 -17.17 -5.05
C ARG A 84 5.47 -18.29 -4.07
N GLU A 85 6.58 -18.22 -3.33
CA GLU A 85 6.87 -19.10 -2.20
C GLU A 85 5.86 -18.94 -1.05
N GLN A 86 5.26 -17.76 -0.91
CA GLN A 86 4.28 -17.43 0.14
C GLN A 86 2.84 -17.54 -0.37
N VAL A 87 2.58 -17.05 -1.59
CA VAL A 87 1.25 -17.06 -2.22
C VAL A 87 1.33 -17.73 -3.59
N PRO A 88 0.96 -19.03 -3.69
CA PRO A 88 1.02 -19.75 -4.95
C PRO A 88 0.03 -19.20 -5.98
N TYR A 89 0.25 -19.51 -7.25
CA TYR A 89 -0.71 -19.19 -8.31
C TYR A 89 -2.03 -19.93 -8.08
N GLN A 90 -3.14 -19.20 -8.24
CA GLN A 90 -4.50 -19.72 -8.10
C GLN A 90 -5.18 -19.65 -9.47
N ALA A 91 -5.57 -20.81 -10.00
CA ALA A 91 -6.21 -20.92 -11.31
C ALA A 91 -7.73 -20.73 -11.25
N GLU A 92 -8.32 -20.95 -10.09
CA GLU A 92 -9.76 -20.90 -9.83
C GLU A 92 -10.05 -19.85 -8.75
N ASP A 93 -11.32 -19.48 -8.60
CA ASP A 93 -11.75 -18.51 -7.60
C ASP A 93 -11.47 -19.02 -6.17
N HIS A 94 -10.95 -18.12 -5.34
CA HIS A 94 -10.65 -18.39 -3.94
C HIS A 94 -10.79 -17.13 -3.07
N ILE A 95 -10.62 -17.31 -1.76
CA ILE A 95 -10.72 -16.21 -0.79
C ILE A 95 -9.43 -15.37 -0.82
N LEU A 96 -9.52 -14.17 -1.37
CA LEU A 96 -8.39 -13.24 -1.51
C LEU A 96 -7.93 -12.57 -0.21
N ALA A 97 -8.70 -12.65 0.86
CA ALA A 97 -8.41 -11.92 2.10
C ALA A 97 -7.03 -12.27 2.69
N ARG A 98 -6.67 -13.57 2.65
CA ARG A 98 -5.36 -14.04 3.11
C ARG A 98 -4.25 -13.56 2.18
N ASP A 99 -4.40 -13.74 0.87
CA ASP A 99 -3.40 -13.32 -0.11
C ASP A 99 -3.08 -11.82 -0.03
N ILE A 100 -4.10 -10.99 0.20
CA ILE A 100 -3.91 -9.55 0.41
C ILE A 100 -3.07 -9.30 1.67
N GLN A 101 -3.29 -10.03 2.76
CA GLN A 101 -2.50 -9.89 3.99
C GLN A 101 -1.04 -10.31 3.78
N GLU A 102 -0.80 -11.44 3.12
CA GLU A 102 0.55 -11.91 2.79
C GLU A 102 1.25 -10.92 1.84
N ALA A 103 0.53 -10.36 0.86
CA ALA A 103 1.07 -9.34 -0.04
C ALA A 103 1.40 -8.02 0.68
N VAL A 104 0.60 -7.59 1.66
CA VAL A 104 0.94 -6.45 2.52
C VAL A 104 2.25 -6.72 3.27
N GLN A 105 2.38 -7.88 3.90
CA GLN A 105 3.61 -8.25 4.61
C GLN A 105 4.81 -8.28 3.66
N PHE A 106 4.65 -8.86 2.48
CA PHE A 106 5.70 -8.89 1.47
C PHE A 106 6.16 -7.46 1.10
N ILE A 107 5.23 -6.55 0.83
CA ILE A 107 5.54 -5.16 0.48
C ILE A 107 6.25 -4.43 1.63
N GLN A 108 5.79 -4.59 2.87
CA GLN A 108 6.41 -3.94 4.03
C GLN A 108 7.86 -4.38 4.27
N HIS A 109 8.20 -5.62 3.93
CA HIS A 109 9.56 -6.16 4.09
C HIS A 109 10.41 -6.06 2.81
N THR A 110 9.80 -5.63 1.70
CA THR A 110 10.50 -5.49 0.43
C THR A 110 11.44 -4.29 0.48
N LYS A 111 12.75 -4.56 0.40
CA LYS A 111 13.74 -3.51 0.18
C LYS A 111 13.72 -3.11 -1.31
N ILE A 112 13.60 -1.82 -1.55
CA ILE A 112 13.73 -1.23 -2.88
C ILE A 112 15.14 -0.65 -2.95
N SER A 113 15.99 -1.22 -3.79
CA SER A 113 17.36 -0.72 -4.00
C SER A 113 17.32 0.34 -5.12
N ASN A 114 18.10 1.42 -4.99
CA ASN A 114 18.17 2.47 -6.02
C ASN A 114 18.67 1.97 -7.39
N HIS A 115 19.33 0.80 -7.46
CA HIS A 115 19.77 0.19 -8.72
C HIS A 115 18.66 -0.58 -9.45
N ASP A 116 17.49 -0.79 -8.85
CA ASP A 116 16.42 -1.60 -9.47
C ASP A 116 15.72 -0.89 -10.64
N TYR A 117 16.01 0.39 -10.92
CA TYR A 117 15.29 1.22 -11.89
C TYR A 117 16.15 1.95 -12.93
N LEU A 118 17.49 1.88 -12.86
CA LEU A 118 18.36 2.80 -13.62
C LEU A 118 19.30 2.14 -14.65
N GLU A 119 19.34 0.81 -14.77
CA GLU A 119 20.27 0.14 -15.70
C GLU A 119 19.65 -0.24 -17.06
N ASP A 120 18.33 -0.08 -17.24
CA ASP A 120 17.61 -0.51 -18.46
C ASP A 120 16.90 0.65 -19.22
N LEU A 121 17.38 1.89 -19.11
CA LEU A 121 16.95 3.03 -19.97
C LEU A 121 18.10 3.55 -20.85
#